data_AF-A0A382S496-F1
#
_entry.id   AF-A0A382S496-F1
#
_cell.length_a   1.000
_cell.length_b   1.000
_cell.length_c   1.000
_cell.angle_alpha   90.00
_cell.angle_beta   90.00
_cell.angle_gamma   90.00
#
_symmetry.space_group_name_H-M   'P 1'
#
loop_
_entity.id
_entity.type
_entity.pdbx_description
1 polymer ?
#
loop_
_entity_poly.entity_id
_entity_poly.type
_entity_poly.pdbx_seq_one_letter_code
_entity_poly.pdbx_strand_id
1 'polypeptide(L)'
;MKSLNLSFLRSVTGFLPAIATLFTGSLACADESLNKLDPFLKQHCYDCHGPEKQKGDIRFDTLGKDLSNIKNIEIWQSMLDQLNLGEMPPKKQPRPKQSEVNDVVESLTRALALAYEKARSTGGQTVLRRLNRHELRNTFRDLLYLKGAEYSPDAAGSKLVDNNGNGSVERTGNDPLLFFPEDEEEDGFFNLGDKLVMSDFLLKLTLGAAEEVLDQATHLEAKPKVEKRRFAGHLIEGKG
;
A
#
# COMPACT_ATOMS: atom_id res chain seq x y z
N MET A 1 -22.61 92.92 -2.86
CA MET A 1 -21.77 92.06 -3.72
C MET A 1 -22.25 90.62 -3.57
N LYS A 2 -22.73 90.01 -4.68
CA LYS A 2 -22.79 88.58 -5.07
C LYS A 2 -23.10 87.53 -3.96
N SER A 3 -24.28 86.90 -3.89
CA SER A 3 -24.82 85.76 -4.69
C SER A 3 -24.86 84.46 -3.84
N LEU A 4 -26.06 83.96 -3.51
CA LEU A 4 -26.70 82.70 -3.96
C LEU A 4 -26.33 81.37 -3.24
N ASN A 5 -27.40 80.72 -2.72
CA ASN A 5 -27.80 79.28 -2.75
C ASN A 5 -26.79 78.17 -2.37
N LEU A 6 -27.08 77.33 -1.37
CA LEU A 6 -28.01 76.17 -1.30
C LEU A 6 -27.40 74.85 -1.84
N SER A 7 -27.65 73.77 -1.08
CA SER A 7 -27.57 72.33 -1.45
C SER A 7 -26.14 71.75 -1.62
N PHE A 8 -25.78 70.52 -1.21
CA PHE A 8 -26.48 69.24 -1.30
C PHE A 8 -25.61 68.13 -0.65
N LEU A 9 -26.24 67.21 0.10
CA LEU A 9 -25.96 65.75 0.24
C LEU A 9 -24.54 65.17 0.06
N ARG A 10 -24.09 64.36 1.04
CA ARG A 10 -24.27 62.87 1.02
C ARG A 10 -23.76 62.21 2.30
N SER A 11 -24.66 61.52 3.00
CA SER A 11 -24.36 60.53 4.02
C SER A 11 -23.81 59.28 3.34
N VAL A 12 -22.65 58.78 3.77
CA VAL A 12 -22.12 57.47 3.37
C VAL A 12 -22.11 56.59 4.62
N THR A 13 -23.20 55.84 4.78
CA THR A 13 -23.30 54.72 5.70
C THR A 13 -22.33 53.62 5.25
N GLY A 14 -21.26 53.40 6.00
CA GLY A 14 -20.32 52.30 5.80
C GLY A 14 -20.96 50.97 6.20
N PHE A 15 -21.31 50.17 5.20
CA PHE A 15 -21.72 48.77 5.34
C PHE A 15 -20.43 47.93 5.43
N LEU A 16 -20.04 47.48 6.63
CA LEU A 16 -19.04 46.42 6.77
C LEU A 16 -19.70 45.08 6.40
N PRO A 17 -19.23 44.32 5.40
CA PRO A 17 -19.67 42.95 5.25
C PRO A 17 -18.95 42.11 6.31
N ALA A 18 -19.73 41.51 7.21
CA ALA A 18 -19.27 40.42 8.05
C ALA A 18 -18.94 39.23 7.13
N ILE A 19 -17.66 39.07 6.79
CA ILE A 19 -17.15 37.88 6.12
C ILE A 19 -17.20 36.76 7.16
N ALA A 20 -18.30 36.02 7.16
CA ALA A 20 -18.43 34.76 7.87
C ALA A 20 -17.39 33.81 7.28
N THR A 21 -16.27 33.67 7.98
CA THR A 21 -15.24 32.69 7.68
C THR A 21 -15.85 31.32 7.95
N LEU A 22 -16.31 30.66 6.89
CA LEU A 22 -16.62 29.25 6.90
C LEU A 22 -15.31 28.51 7.18
N PHE A 23 -15.01 28.33 8.46
CA PHE A 23 -14.11 27.28 8.92
C PHE A 23 -14.82 25.96 8.60
N THR A 24 -14.62 25.47 7.38
CA THR A 24 -14.80 24.05 7.08
C THR A 24 -13.73 23.30 7.85
N GLY A 25 -14.01 23.07 9.14
CA GLY A 25 -13.27 22.13 9.94
C GLY A 25 -13.28 20.80 9.20
N SER A 26 -12.10 20.37 8.76
CA SER A 26 -11.87 19.01 8.32
C SER A 26 -12.10 18.13 9.54
N LEU A 27 -13.35 17.74 9.78
CA LEU A 27 -13.64 16.61 10.63
C LEU A 27 -12.92 15.44 9.95
N ALA A 28 -11.94 14.88 10.66
CA ALA A 28 -11.44 13.56 10.38
C ALA A 28 -12.64 12.61 10.49
N CYS A 29 -13.34 12.42 9.37
CA CYS A 29 -14.44 11.50 9.28
C CYS A 29 -13.83 10.12 9.40
N ALA A 30 -14.02 9.50 10.57
CA ALA A 30 -14.00 8.04 10.65
C ALA A 30 -14.84 7.52 9.49
N ASP A 31 -14.30 6.60 8.70
CA ASP A 31 -15.05 6.09 7.56
C ASP A 31 -16.27 5.35 8.10
N GLU A 32 -17.47 5.89 7.83
CA GLU A 32 -18.71 5.37 8.39
C GLU A 32 -18.95 3.91 7.97
N SER A 33 -18.34 3.48 6.85
CA SER A 33 -18.35 2.08 6.42
C SER A 33 -17.65 1.14 7.40
N LEU A 34 -16.57 1.56 8.06
CA LEU A 34 -15.83 0.72 9.02
C LEU A 34 -16.62 0.52 10.32
N ASN A 35 -17.47 1.48 10.71
CA ASN A 35 -18.32 1.33 11.88
C ASN A 35 -19.34 0.20 11.72
N LYS A 36 -19.76 -0.10 10.48
CA LYS A 36 -20.71 -1.17 10.19
C LYS A 36 -20.10 -2.56 10.37
N LEU A 37 -18.78 -2.67 10.46
CA LEU A 37 -18.06 -3.92 10.63
C LEU A 37 -17.95 -4.37 12.10
N ASP A 38 -18.22 -3.48 13.06
CA ASP A 38 -18.10 -3.78 14.49
C ASP A 38 -18.83 -5.05 14.95
N PRO A 39 -20.06 -5.36 14.47
CA PRO A 39 -20.73 -6.61 14.85
C PRO A 39 -19.94 -7.85 14.42
N PHE A 40 -19.41 -7.85 13.20
CA PHE A 40 -18.59 -8.94 12.67
C PHE A 40 -17.29 -9.10 13.45
N LEU A 41 -16.60 -7.98 13.73
CA LEU A 41 -15.34 -8.00 14.48
C LEU A 41 -15.51 -8.51 15.91
N LYS A 42 -16.60 -8.10 16.58
CA LYS A 42 -16.95 -8.59 17.92
C LYS A 42 -17.20 -10.10 17.94
N GLN A 43 -17.83 -10.63 16.90
CA GLN A 43 -18.21 -12.03 16.85
C GLN A 43 -17.07 -12.96 16.42
N HIS A 44 -16.18 -12.50 15.55
CA HIS A 44 -15.19 -13.38 14.89
C HIS A 44 -13.73 -13.01 15.14
N CYS A 45 -13.44 -11.79 15.60
CA CYS A 45 -12.07 -11.29 15.70
C CYS A 45 -11.63 -11.03 17.15
N TYR A 46 -12.48 -10.44 17.99
CA TYR A 46 -12.10 -9.96 19.32
C TYR A 46 -11.74 -11.07 20.31
N ASP A 47 -12.22 -12.29 20.11
CA ASP A 47 -11.84 -13.46 20.94
C ASP A 47 -10.33 -13.77 20.90
N CYS A 48 -9.66 -13.39 19.80
CA CYS A 48 -8.22 -13.61 19.60
C CYS A 48 -7.40 -12.33 19.45
N HIS A 49 -8.04 -11.21 19.10
CA HIS A 49 -7.43 -9.90 18.83
C HIS A 49 -8.11 -8.78 19.64
N GLY A 50 -8.46 -9.08 20.88
CA GLY A 50 -9.14 -8.16 21.80
C GLY A 50 -8.32 -7.92 23.07
N PRO A 51 -8.94 -7.42 24.14
CA PRO A 51 -8.23 -7.07 25.37
C PRO A 51 -7.61 -8.29 26.09
N GLU A 52 -8.26 -9.47 26.00
CA GLU A 52 -7.80 -10.67 26.69
C GLU A 52 -6.70 -11.44 25.94
N LYS A 53 -6.75 -11.43 24.60
CA LYS A 53 -5.82 -12.14 23.74
C LYS A 53 -5.45 -11.26 22.55
N GLN A 54 -4.16 -11.17 22.28
CA GLN A 54 -3.57 -10.31 21.25
C GLN A 54 -2.68 -11.15 20.35
N LYS A 55 -3.28 -12.08 19.60
CA LYS A 55 -2.50 -12.94 18.71
C LYS A 55 -1.83 -12.09 17.63
N GLY A 56 -0.53 -12.34 17.42
CA GLY A 56 0.26 -11.56 16.47
C GLY A 56 0.43 -10.09 16.86
N ASP A 57 0.31 -9.76 18.16
CA ASP A 57 0.45 -8.40 18.69
C ASP A 57 -0.54 -7.37 18.10
N ILE A 58 -1.70 -7.85 17.61
CA ILE A 58 -2.74 -7.02 17.01
C ILE A 58 -3.98 -6.98 17.90
N ARG A 59 -4.51 -5.76 18.08
CA ARG A 59 -5.77 -5.46 18.78
C ARG A 59 -6.72 -4.66 17.91
N PHE A 60 -7.88 -5.24 17.60
CA PHE A 60 -8.90 -4.60 16.75
C PHE A 60 -9.90 -3.77 17.54
N ASP A 61 -9.99 -3.94 18.86
CA ASP A 61 -10.92 -3.19 19.71
C ASP A 61 -10.47 -1.73 19.92
N THR A 62 -9.15 -1.49 19.88
CA THR A 62 -8.55 -0.15 19.97
C THR A 62 -8.10 0.40 18.61
N LEU A 63 -8.34 -0.33 17.53
CA LEU A 63 -7.90 0.08 16.20
C LEU A 63 -8.68 1.31 15.75
N GLY A 64 -7.95 2.35 15.35
CA GLY A 64 -8.55 3.55 14.80
C GLY A 64 -9.24 3.27 13.47
N LYS A 65 -10.41 3.88 13.27
CA LYS A 65 -11.18 3.84 12.01
C LYS A 65 -10.90 5.05 11.11
N ASP A 66 -9.94 5.86 11.51
CA ASP A 66 -9.44 6.96 10.71
C ASP A 66 -8.47 6.41 9.67
N LEU A 67 -8.94 6.31 8.43
CA LEU A 67 -8.16 5.87 7.27
C LEU A 67 -7.29 6.98 6.67
N SER A 68 -7.16 8.13 7.32
CA SER A 68 -6.07 9.08 7.01
C SER A 68 -4.76 8.69 7.68
N ASN A 69 -4.81 7.85 8.73
CA ASN A 69 -3.62 7.36 9.42
C ASN A 69 -3.11 6.07 8.77
N ILE A 70 -1.87 6.13 8.25
CA ILE A 70 -1.21 5.03 7.55
C ILE A 70 -1.15 3.75 8.38
N LYS A 71 -0.88 3.84 9.69
CA LYS A 71 -0.81 2.65 10.56
C LYS A 71 -2.15 1.92 10.66
N ASN A 72 -3.26 2.67 10.60
CA ASN A 72 -4.58 2.04 10.58
C ASN A 72 -4.80 1.34 9.24
N ILE A 73 -4.45 1.97 8.12
CA ILE A 73 -4.57 1.39 6.77
C ILE A 73 -3.82 0.04 6.69
N GLU A 74 -2.58 -0.01 7.19
CA GLU A 74 -1.76 -1.23 7.22
C GLU A 74 -2.47 -2.39 7.95
N ILE A 75 -3.03 -2.12 9.13
CA ILE A 75 -3.69 -3.14 9.95
C ILE A 75 -5.02 -3.58 9.30
N TRP A 76 -5.80 -2.64 8.75
CA TRP A 76 -7.04 -2.95 8.04
C TRP A 76 -6.78 -3.73 6.74
N GLN A 77 -5.70 -3.43 6.01
CA GLN A 77 -5.27 -4.20 4.84
C GLN A 77 -4.88 -5.62 5.22
N SER A 78 -4.09 -5.78 6.28
CA SER A 78 -3.71 -7.12 6.78
C SER A 78 -4.94 -7.96 7.14
N MET A 79 -5.95 -7.36 7.75
CA MET A 79 -7.23 -8.02 8.02
C MET A 79 -7.94 -8.47 6.73
N LEU A 80 -8.03 -7.58 5.73
CA LEU A 80 -8.62 -7.89 4.43
C LEU A 80 -7.91 -9.08 3.76
N ASP A 81 -6.58 -9.09 3.78
CA ASP A 81 -5.76 -10.17 3.20
C ASP A 81 -6.05 -11.50 3.91
N GLN A 82 -6.10 -11.51 5.23
CA GLN A 82 -6.36 -12.71 6.03
C GLN A 82 -7.78 -13.27 5.83
N LEU A 83 -8.77 -12.41 5.60
CA LEU A 83 -10.14 -12.82 5.26
C LEU A 83 -10.21 -13.41 3.84
N ASN A 84 -9.53 -12.80 2.87
CA ASN A 84 -9.44 -13.32 1.51
C ASN A 84 -8.73 -14.68 1.43
N LEU A 85 -7.71 -14.90 2.26
CA LEU A 85 -7.01 -16.19 2.36
C LEU A 85 -7.82 -17.26 3.11
N GLY A 86 -8.90 -16.87 3.82
CA GLY A 86 -9.68 -17.78 4.66
C GLY A 86 -8.89 -18.35 5.85
N GLU A 87 -7.75 -17.76 6.19
CA GLU A 87 -6.90 -18.16 7.32
C GLU A 87 -7.55 -17.78 8.66
N MET A 88 -8.32 -16.69 8.66
CA MET A 88 -9.07 -16.20 9.81
C MET A 88 -10.59 -16.39 9.63
N PRO A 89 -11.32 -16.85 10.66
CA PRO A 89 -10.83 -17.35 11.95
C PRO A 89 -10.05 -18.68 11.86
N PRO A 90 -9.14 -18.97 12.81
CA PRO A 90 -8.33 -20.19 12.80
C PRO A 90 -9.18 -21.46 12.76
N LYS A 91 -8.64 -22.56 12.21
CA LYS A 91 -9.34 -23.86 12.06
C LYS A 91 -10.02 -24.41 13.33
N LYS A 92 -9.61 -23.96 14.53
CA LYS A 92 -10.18 -24.36 15.83
C LYS A 92 -11.37 -23.51 16.28
N GLN A 93 -11.76 -22.49 15.50
CA GLN A 93 -12.87 -21.59 15.81
C GLN A 93 -14.00 -21.71 14.77
N PRO A 94 -15.24 -21.35 15.12
CA PRO A 94 -16.35 -21.32 14.18
C PRO A 94 -16.05 -20.33 13.04
N ARG A 95 -16.07 -20.83 11.80
CA ARG A 95 -15.92 -19.97 10.63
C ARG A 95 -17.25 -19.30 10.27
N PRO A 96 -17.25 -17.99 9.96
CA PRO A 96 -18.43 -17.30 9.47
C PRO A 96 -18.90 -17.89 8.14
N LYS A 97 -20.14 -17.58 7.76
CA LYS A 97 -20.66 -17.97 6.45
C LYS A 97 -19.93 -17.18 5.36
N GLN A 98 -19.68 -17.81 4.22
CA GLN A 98 -18.96 -17.16 3.12
C GLN A 98 -19.63 -15.86 2.65
N SER A 99 -20.97 -15.80 2.66
CA SER A 99 -21.72 -14.59 2.31
C SER A 99 -21.39 -13.40 3.22
N GLU A 100 -21.24 -13.66 4.52
CA GLU A 100 -20.94 -12.63 5.52
C GLU A 100 -19.49 -12.13 5.39
N VAL A 101 -18.55 -13.03 5.09
CA VAL A 101 -17.16 -12.65 4.81
C VAL A 101 -17.09 -11.79 3.55
N ASN A 102 -17.82 -12.15 2.49
CA ASN A 102 -17.80 -11.41 1.24
C ASN A 102 -18.31 -9.97 1.42
N ASP A 103 -19.39 -9.76 2.18
CA ASP A 103 -19.93 -8.41 2.46
C ASP A 103 -18.90 -7.52 3.20
N VAL A 104 -18.17 -8.12 4.15
CA VAL A 104 -17.09 -7.45 4.90
C VAL A 104 -15.90 -7.13 4.00
N VAL A 105 -15.45 -8.11 3.20
CA VAL A 105 -14.35 -7.96 2.24
C VAL A 105 -14.67 -6.86 1.23
N GLU A 106 -15.89 -6.83 0.68
CA GLU A 106 -16.30 -5.81 -0.29
C GLU A 106 -16.30 -4.42 0.35
N SER A 107 -16.83 -4.31 1.57
CA SER A 107 -16.86 -3.04 2.32
C SER A 107 -15.46 -2.53 2.64
N LEU A 108 -14.56 -3.40 3.13
CA LEU A 108 -13.16 -3.07 3.42
C LEU A 108 -12.40 -2.68 2.16
N THR A 109 -12.58 -3.44 1.07
CA THR A 109 -11.93 -3.16 -0.23
C THR A 109 -12.31 -1.76 -0.72
N ARG A 110 -13.60 -1.41 -0.66
CA ARG A 110 -14.09 -0.08 -1.05
C ARG A 110 -13.51 1.03 -0.17
N ALA A 111 -13.53 0.87 1.15
CA ALA A 111 -13.03 1.87 2.09
C ALA A 111 -11.52 2.10 1.93
N LEU A 112 -10.75 1.02 1.81
CA LEU A 112 -9.30 1.09 1.59
C LEU A 112 -8.96 1.69 0.23
N ALA A 113 -9.69 1.35 -0.84
CA ALA A 113 -9.49 1.95 -2.15
C ALA A 113 -9.65 3.48 -2.13
N LEU A 114 -10.70 3.99 -1.48
CA LEU A 114 -10.92 5.43 -1.29
C LEU A 114 -9.84 6.08 -0.43
N ALA A 115 -9.41 5.39 0.63
CA ALA A 115 -8.32 5.87 1.48
C ALA A 115 -7.01 5.99 0.70
N TYR A 116 -6.68 5.00 -0.13
CA TYR A 116 -5.51 5.02 -1.01
C TYR A 116 -5.62 6.10 -2.08
N GLU A 117 -6.79 6.29 -2.69
CA GLU A 117 -7.01 7.37 -3.66
C GLU A 117 -6.78 8.75 -3.02
N LYS A 118 -7.31 8.96 -1.81
CA LYS A 118 -7.12 10.20 -1.05
C LYS A 118 -5.66 10.38 -0.63
N ALA A 119 -4.99 9.32 -0.21
CA ALA A 119 -3.56 9.35 0.13
C ALA A 119 -2.66 9.58 -1.10
N ARG A 120 -3.11 9.19 -2.30
CA ARG A 120 -2.45 9.46 -3.58
C ARG A 120 -2.75 10.85 -4.14
N SER A 121 -3.78 11.55 -3.66
CA SER A 121 -4.12 12.89 -4.14
C SER A 121 -3.15 13.94 -3.60
N THR A 122 -2.27 14.43 -4.46
CA THR A 122 -1.16 15.33 -4.09
C THR A 122 -1.50 16.81 -4.24
N GLY A 123 -2.77 17.14 -4.50
CA GLY A 123 -3.24 18.52 -4.64
C GLY A 123 -2.52 19.32 -5.76
N GLY A 124 -1.92 18.64 -6.75
CA GLY A 124 -1.22 19.29 -7.86
C GLY A 124 0.26 19.61 -7.61
N GLN A 125 0.87 19.08 -6.54
CA GLN A 125 2.32 19.18 -6.33
C GLN A 125 3.07 18.08 -7.12
N THR A 126 4.23 18.44 -7.69
CA THR A 126 5.15 17.46 -8.29
C THR A 126 5.68 16.56 -7.19
N VAL A 127 5.13 15.36 -7.10
CA VAL A 127 5.54 14.35 -6.14
C VAL A 127 6.59 13.44 -6.73
N LEU A 128 7.36 12.83 -5.84
CA LEU A 128 8.33 11.83 -6.23
C LEU A 128 7.58 10.64 -6.85
N ARG A 129 7.90 10.33 -8.11
CA ARG A 129 7.33 9.17 -8.80
C ARG A 129 7.96 7.89 -8.24
N ARG A 130 7.13 6.89 -7.92
CA ARG A 130 7.60 5.55 -7.54
C ARG A 130 7.90 4.69 -8.77
N LEU A 131 8.76 3.69 -8.59
CA LEU A 131 8.92 2.61 -9.56
C LEU A 131 7.73 1.66 -9.44
N ASN A 132 7.26 1.12 -10.57
CA ASN A 132 6.31 0.01 -10.55
C ASN A 132 6.99 -1.29 -10.10
N ARG A 133 6.22 -2.33 -9.81
CA ARG A 133 6.72 -3.63 -9.31
C ARG A 133 7.74 -4.24 -10.27
N HIS A 134 7.48 -4.16 -11.57
CA HIS A 134 8.36 -4.70 -12.60
C HIS A 134 9.71 -3.95 -12.66
N GLU A 135 9.66 -2.62 -12.64
CA GLU A 135 10.83 -1.72 -12.60
C GLU A 135 11.66 -1.94 -11.33
N LEU A 136 11.00 -2.04 -10.17
CA LEU A 136 11.68 -2.25 -8.90
C LEU A 136 12.34 -3.63 -8.84
N ARG A 137 11.65 -4.68 -9.30
CA ARG A 137 12.21 -6.05 -9.40
C ARG A 137 13.43 -6.09 -10.31
N ASN A 138 13.33 -5.49 -11.50
CA ASN A 138 14.44 -5.41 -12.44
C ASN A 138 15.61 -4.64 -11.83
N THR A 139 15.33 -3.56 -11.09
CA THR A 139 16.36 -2.79 -10.38
C THR A 139 17.10 -3.65 -9.35
N PHE A 140 16.37 -4.42 -8.52
CA PHE A 140 16.99 -5.35 -7.57
C PHE A 140 17.81 -6.43 -8.25
N ARG A 141 17.27 -7.07 -9.29
CA ARG A 141 17.97 -8.07 -10.09
C ARG A 141 19.27 -7.51 -10.68
N ASP A 142 19.21 -6.33 -11.27
CA ASP A 142 20.32 -5.74 -12.03
C ASP A 142 21.41 -5.17 -11.12
N LEU A 143 21.05 -4.54 -10.00
CA LEU A 143 22.02 -3.99 -9.05
C LEU A 143 22.72 -5.06 -8.22
N LEU A 144 21.99 -6.11 -7.81
CA LEU A 144 22.48 -7.12 -6.89
C LEU A 144 22.82 -8.45 -7.58
N TYR A 145 22.67 -8.52 -8.91
CA TYR A 145 22.94 -9.70 -9.73
C TYR A 145 22.23 -10.97 -9.25
N LEU A 146 21.01 -10.82 -8.73
CA LEU A 146 20.22 -11.92 -8.21
C LEU A 146 19.70 -12.81 -9.35
N LYS A 147 19.80 -14.13 -9.15
CA LYS A 147 19.44 -15.17 -10.12
C LYS A 147 18.43 -16.14 -9.50
N GLY A 148 17.25 -15.62 -9.16
CA GLY A 148 16.12 -16.38 -8.65
C GLY A 148 14.93 -16.35 -9.61
N ALA A 149 14.04 -17.34 -9.52
CA ALA A 149 12.83 -17.38 -10.34
C ALA A 149 11.90 -16.19 -10.02
N GLU A 150 11.90 -15.76 -8.77
CA GLU A 150 11.22 -14.59 -8.21
C GLU A 150 11.73 -13.24 -8.77
N TYR A 151 12.93 -13.22 -9.38
CA TYR A 151 13.52 -12.04 -10.03
C TYR A 151 13.47 -12.10 -11.56
N SER A 152 12.85 -13.13 -12.15
CA SER A 152 12.67 -13.21 -13.60
C SER A 152 11.74 -12.09 -14.09
N PRO A 153 11.97 -11.49 -15.29
CA PRO A 153 11.04 -10.54 -15.91
C PRO A 153 9.61 -11.08 -16.03
N ASP A 154 9.51 -12.39 -16.25
CA ASP A 154 8.26 -13.12 -16.46
C ASP A 154 7.71 -13.72 -15.16
N ALA A 155 8.35 -13.42 -14.02
CA ALA A 155 7.84 -13.79 -12.71
C ALA A 155 6.55 -12.99 -12.47
N ALA A 156 5.42 -13.54 -12.93
CA ALA A 156 4.12 -13.15 -12.43
C ALA A 156 4.21 -13.25 -10.91
N GLY A 157 4.14 -12.10 -10.24
CA GLY A 157 4.29 -12.00 -8.78
C GLY A 157 3.54 -13.15 -8.12
N SER A 158 4.22 -13.85 -7.20
CA SER A 158 3.83 -15.15 -6.65
C SER A 158 2.36 -15.50 -6.89
N LYS A 159 2.08 -16.22 -7.98
CA LYS A 159 0.71 -16.65 -8.27
C LYS A 159 0.25 -17.50 -7.09
N LEU A 160 -0.95 -17.24 -6.60
CA LEU A 160 -1.60 -18.11 -5.64
C LEU A 160 -1.81 -19.48 -6.32
N VAL A 161 -0.94 -20.45 -6.02
CA VAL A 161 -1.01 -21.80 -6.59
C VAL A 161 -1.56 -22.73 -5.51
N ASP A 162 -2.71 -23.34 -5.80
CA ASP A 162 -3.24 -24.45 -5.01
C ASP A 162 -2.45 -25.72 -5.37
N ASN A 163 -1.42 -26.00 -4.58
CA ASN A 163 -0.55 -27.18 -4.77
C ASN A 163 -1.14 -28.47 -4.19
N ASN A 164 -2.24 -28.40 -3.43
CA ASN A 164 -2.76 -29.52 -2.64
C ASN A 164 -4.22 -29.88 -2.96
N GLY A 165 -4.86 -29.14 -3.88
CA GLY A 165 -6.20 -29.40 -4.40
C GLY A 165 -7.32 -29.19 -3.38
N ASN A 166 -7.06 -28.49 -2.26
CA ASN A 166 -8.03 -28.30 -1.18
C ASN A 166 -8.68 -26.90 -1.21
N GLY A 167 -8.38 -26.08 -2.21
CA GLY A 167 -8.90 -24.72 -2.34
C GLY A 167 -8.23 -23.69 -1.43
N SER A 168 -7.19 -24.07 -0.67
CA SER A 168 -6.31 -23.14 0.04
C SER A 168 -5.00 -22.97 -0.72
N VAL A 169 -4.72 -21.73 -1.07
CA VAL A 169 -3.51 -21.33 -1.77
C VAL A 169 -2.43 -21.06 -0.72
N GLU A 170 -1.43 -21.93 -0.65
CA GLU A 170 -0.28 -21.68 0.23
C GLU A 170 0.63 -20.63 -0.43
N ARG A 171 0.87 -19.52 0.28
CA ARG A 171 1.75 -18.44 -0.17
C ARG A 171 3.21 -18.79 0.13
N THR A 172 3.80 -19.65 -0.71
CA THR A 172 5.17 -20.17 -0.53
C THR A 172 6.25 -19.41 -1.31
N GLY A 173 5.98 -18.18 -1.77
CA GLY A 173 6.94 -17.40 -2.57
C GLY A 173 7.89 -16.56 -1.71
N ASN A 174 9.17 -16.51 -2.08
CA ASN A 174 10.19 -15.62 -1.49
C ASN A 174 10.27 -14.26 -2.25
N ASP A 175 9.15 -13.77 -2.77
CA ASP A 175 9.11 -12.55 -3.58
C ASP A 175 9.09 -11.31 -2.65
N PRO A 176 10.16 -10.50 -2.60
CA PRO A 176 10.23 -9.36 -1.69
C PRO A 176 9.19 -8.26 -1.99
N LEU A 177 8.52 -8.34 -3.15
CA LEU A 177 7.49 -7.38 -3.56
C LEU A 177 6.05 -7.86 -3.29
N LEU A 178 5.87 -8.95 -2.52
CA LEU A 178 4.57 -9.56 -2.19
C LEU A 178 3.49 -8.59 -1.69
N PHE A 179 3.89 -7.60 -0.88
CA PHE A 179 2.98 -6.67 -0.21
C PHE A 179 2.72 -5.38 -0.99
N PHE A 180 3.33 -5.24 -2.17
CA PHE A 180 3.05 -4.11 -3.04
C PHE A 180 1.65 -4.27 -3.62
N PRO A 181 0.92 -3.17 -3.84
CA PRO A 181 -0.30 -3.21 -4.63
C PRO A 181 0.01 -3.64 -6.07
N GLU A 182 -0.97 -4.17 -6.80
CA GLU A 182 -0.85 -4.34 -8.24
C GLU A 182 -0.69 -2.97 -8.92
N ASP A 183 0.06 -2.94 -10.02
CA ASP A 183 0.22 -1.72 -10.79
C ASP A 183 -0.96 -1.54 -11.73
N GLU A 184 -1.47 -0.32 -11.81
CA GLU A 184 -2.56 0.02 -12.72
C GLU A 184 -2.04 0.04 -14.16
N GLU A 185 -2.75 -0.65 -15.05
CA GLU A 185 -2.50 -0.65 -16.48
C GLU A 185 -3.60 0.14 -17.20
N GLU A 186 -3.22 1.10 -18.04
CA GLU A 186 -4.14 1.85 -18.91
C GLU A 186 -3.64 1.73 -20.35
N ASP A 187 -4.50 1.26 -21.27
CA ASP A 187 -4.15 0.98 -22.66
C ASP A 187 -2.90 0.08 -22.86
N GLY A 188 -2.64 -0.80 -21.89
CA GLY A 188 -1.46 -1.68 -21.89
C GLY A 188 -0.16 -1.00 -21.45
N PHE A 189 -0.23 0.24 -20.95
CA PHE A 189 0.89 0.95 -20.34
C PHE A 189 0.83 0.82 -18.82
N PHE A 190 1.93 0.36 -18.24
CA PHE A 190 2.14 0.18 -16.79
C PHE A 190 3.05 1.26 -16.19
N ASN A 191 3.42 2.28 -16.99
CA ASN A 191 4.32 3.37 -16.61
C ASN A 191 3.60 4.72 -16.51
N LEU A 192 2.39 4.73 -15.92
CA LEU A 192 1.52 5.90 -15.75
C LEU A 192 2.09 6.85 -14.69
N GLY A 193 2.52 8.05 -15.11
CA GLY A 193 3.25 8.99 -14.25
C GLY A 193 2.43 9.69 -13.17
N ASP A 194 1.12 9.78 -13.38
CA ASP A 194 0.12 10.33 -12.46
C ASP A 194 -0.41 9.28 -11.46
N LYS A 195 -0.32 7.99 -11.80
CA LYS A 195 -0.69 6.88 -10.90
C LYS A 195 0.45 6.44 -9.98
N LEU A 196 1.69 6.56 -10.44
CA LEU A 196 2.88 6.12 -9.72
C LEU A 196 3.38 7.19 -8.74
N VAL A 197 2.54 7.60 -7.80
CA VAL A 197 2.92 8.52 -6.71
C VAL A 197 3.56 7.76 -5.54
N MET A 198 4.73 8.23 -5.07
CA MET A 198 5.36 7.70 -3.86
C MET A 198 4.62 8.20 -2.61
N SER A 199 4.06 7.28 -1.81
CA SER A 199 3.50 7.56 -0.49
C SER A 199 4.45 7.10 0.62
N ASP A 200 4.28 7.59 1.85
CA ASP A 200 5.08 7.14 3.01
C ASP A 200 4.92 5.63 3.27
N PHE A 201 3.72 5.07 3.04
CA PHE A 201 3.48 3.63 3.09
C PHE A 201 4.31 2.87 2.04
N LEU A 202 4.27 3.33 0.78
CA LEU A 202 4.99 2.70 -0.31
C LEU A 202 6.50 2.85 -0.17
N LEU A 203 6.97 3.94 0.43
CA LEU A 203 8.37 4.14 0.78
C LEU A 203 8.82 3.12 1.82
N LYS A 204 8.03 2.90 2.88
CA LYS A 204 8.33 1.86 3.89
C LYS A 204 8.37 0.46 3.28
N LEU A 205 7.41 0.12 2.42
CA LEU A 205 7.42 -1.15 1.69
C LEU A 205 8.66 -1.29 0.80
N THR A 206 9.07 -0.21 0.12
CA THR A 206 10.28 -0.18 -0.71
C THR A 206 11.54 -0.40 0.10
N LEU A 207 11.65 0.22 1.27
CA LEU A 207 12.80 0.04 2.17
C LEU A 207 12.82 -1.38 2.76
N GLY A 208 11.68 -1.91 3.21
CA GLY A 208 11.60 -3.27 3.73
C GLY A 208 11.95 -4.32 2.67
N ALA A 209 11.45 -4.17 1.45
CA ALA A 209 11.82 -5.03 0.33
C ALA A 209 13.32 -4.93 0.03
N ALA A 210 13.90 -3.72 0.06
CA ALA A 210 15.33 -3.55 -0.16
C ALA A 210 16.18 -4.25 0.92
N GLU A 211 15.78 -4.20 2.19
CA GLU A 211 16.44 -4.92 3.28
C GLU A 211 16.39 -6.44 3.07
N GLU A 212 15.22 -7.00 2.76
CA GLU A 212 15.07 -8.43 2.49
C GLU A 212 15.93 -8.88 1.29
N VAL A 213 15.94 -8.09 0.22
CA VAL A 213 16.75 -8.37 -0.98
C VAL A 213 18.24 -8.30 -0.66
N LEU A 214 18.67 -7.35 0.18
CA LEU A 214 20.07 -7.23 0.60
C LEU A 214 20.52 -8.44 1.43
N ASP A 215 19.66 -8.96 2.30
CA ASP A 215 19.94 -10.19 3.05
C ASP A 215 20.07 -11.39 2.11
N GLN A 216 19.30 -11.44 1.02
CA GLN A 216 19.43 -12.49 0.00
C GLN A 216 20.71 -12.33 -0.84
N ALA A 217 21.14 -11.09 -1.11
CA ALA A 217 22.28 -10.78 -1.96
C ALA A 217 23.64 -10.87 -1.23
N THR A 218 23.65 -10.77 0.09
CA THR A 218 24.87 -10.67 0.88
C THR A 218 25.15 -11.94 1.68
N HIS A 219 26.40 -12.39 1.63
CA HIS A 219 26.90 -13.49 2.46
C HIS A 219 27.98 -12.95 3.38
N LEU A 220 27.67 -12.81 4.67
CA LEU A 220 28.61 -12.31 5.70
C LEU A 220 29.55 -13.40 6.22
N GLU A 221 30.03 -14.26 5.31
CA GLU A 221 30.95 -15.35 5.62
C GLU A 221 32.42 -14.96 5.39
N ALA A 222 33.34 -15.84 5.80
CA ALA A 222 34.76 -15.64 5.54
C ALA A 222 35.04 -15.53 4.04
N LYS A 223 35.87 -14.54 3.64
CA LYS A 223 36.23 -14.29 2.24
C LYS A 223 36.67 -15.59 1.55
N PRO A 224 36.08 -15.97 0.40
CA PRO A 224 36.43 -17.21 -0.29
C PRO A 224 37.90 -17.20 -0.74
N LYS A 225 38.53 -18.38 -0.71
CA LYS A 225 39.89 -18.54 -1.21
C LYS A 225 39.90 -18.28 -2.72
N VAL A 226 40.69 -17.30 -3.14
CA VAL A 226 40.83 -16.94 -4.56
C VAL A 226 41.80 -17.91 -5.23
N GLU A 227 41.30 -18.75 -6.13
CA GLU A 227 42.12 -19.61 -6.99
C GLU A 227 42.41 -18.93 -8.33
N LYS A 228 43.70 -18.81 -8.68
CA LYS A 228 44.10 -18.32 -10.01
C LYS A 228 43.86 -19.43 -11.04
N ARG A 229 42.82 -19.30 -11.85
CA ARG A 229 42.60 -20.16 -13.02
C ARG A 229 43.33 -19.57 -14.23
N ARG A 230 44.18 -20.37 -14.88
CA ARG A 230 44.87 -20.00 -16.12
C ARG A 230 44.17 -20.72 -17.27
N PHE A 231 43.51 -19.96 -18.14
CA PHE A 231 42.88 -20.49 -19.34
C PHE A 231 43.88 -20.36 -20.50
N ALA A 232 44.28 -21.49 -21.09
CA ALA A 232 45.03 -21.50 -22.34
C ALA A 232 44.03 -21.70 -23.49
N GLY A 233 43.70 -20.64 -24.20
CA GLY A 233 42.94 -20.74 -25.45
C GLY A 233 43.87 -21.14 -26.59
N HIS A 234 43.42 -22.05 -27.47
CA HIS A 234 43.97 -22.15 -28.81
C HIS A 234 43.50 -20.91 -29.59
N LEU A 235 44.34 -19.89 -29.67
CA LEU A 235 44.16 -18.85 -30.68
C LEU A 235 44.40 -19.53 -32.03
N ILE A 236 43.35 -19.69 -32.84
CA ILE A 236 43.51 -20.11 -34.23
C ILE A 236 44.11 -18.89 -34.95
N GLU A 237 45.44 -18.85 -35.07
CA GLU A 237 46.11 -17.92 -35.97
C GLU A 237 45.85 -18.36 -37.42
N GLY A 238 45.29 -17.45 -38.22
CA GLY A 238 45.23 -17.60 -39.68
C GLY A 238 43.85 -17.92 -40.27
N LYS A 239 42.94 -16.95 -40.28
CA LYS A 239 41.96 -16.74 -41.37
C LYS A 239 41.74 -15.24 -41.55
N GLY A 240 42.67 -14.62 -42.27
CA GLY A 240 42.48 -13.34 -42.96
C GLY A 240 42.38 -13.59 -44.45
#